data_AF-C8X0A8-F1
#
_entry.id   AF-C8X0A8-F1
#
_cell.length_a   1.000
_cell.length_b   1.000
_cell.length_c   1.000
_cell.angle_alpha   90.00
_cell.angle_beta   90.00
_cell.angle_gamma   90.00
#
_symmetry.space_group_name_H-M   'P 1'
#
loop_
_entity.id
_entity.type
_entity.pdbx_description
1 polymer ?
#
loop_
_entity_poly.entity_id
_entity_poly.type
_entity_poly.pdbx_seq_one_letter_code
_entity_poly.pdbx_strand_id
1 'polypeptide(L)'
;MTEPHSLIGHLERTAQTIRDLEAKAQQALNSGDPDEYKSLLERKCETLEDLPQRLAPALNDLPQDQQSSVESQIAGFAQRAAQALELDSVFFMYALLYPETYQPGAPNDLEAFILTLRSSL
;
A
#
# COMPACT_ATOMS: atom_id res chain seq x y z
N MET A 1 24.65 -10.21 1.06
CA MET A 1 24.03 -10.63 -0.20
C MET A 1 22.55 -10.30 -0.08
N THR A 2 22.11 -9.19 -0.64
CA THR A 2 20.69 -8.84 -0.70
C THR A 2 20.10 -9.64 -1.84
N GLU A 3 19.27 -10.64 -1.54
CA GLU A 3 18.54 -11.36 -2.60
C GLU A 3 17.76 -10.36 -3.45
N PRO A 4 17.72 -10.51 -4.79
CA PRO A 4 16.72 -9.83 -5.59
C PRO A 4 15.36 -10.34 -5.10
N HIS A 5 14.67 -9.54 -4.29
CA HIS A 5 13.35 -9.95 -3.82
C HIS A 5 12.43 -9.89 -5.03
N SER A 6 11.66 -10.95 -5.25
CA SER A 6 10.63 -10.97 -6.30
C SER A 6 9.65 -9.81 -6.10
N LEU A 7 9.00 -9.37 -7.18
CA LEU A 7 7.93 -8.36 -7.13
C LEU A 7 6.93 -8.64 -6.00
N ILE A 8 6.46 -9.88 -5.90
CA ILE A 8 5.53 -10.32 -4.84
C ILE A 8 6.13 -10.11 -3.45
N GLY A 9 7.40 -10.49 -3.23
CA GLY A 9 8.07 -10.31 -1.95
C GLY A 9 8.31 -8.83 -1.57
N HIS A 10 8.43 -7.92 -2.55
CA HIS A 10 8.41 -6.48 -2.26
C HIS A 10 7.02 -6.01 -1.84
N LEU A 11 5.98 -6.42 -2.57
CA LEU A 11 4.59 -6.03 -2.27
C LEU A 11 4.13 -6.58 -0.90
N GLU A 12 4.46 -7.82 -0.56
CA GLU A 12 4.16 -8.43 0.75
C GLU A 12 4.81 -7.65 1.90
N ARG A 13 6.06 -7.21 1.75
CA ARG A 13 6.74 -6.36 2.75
C ARG A 13 6.09 -4.98 2.86
N THR A 14 5.67 -4.40 1.75
CA THR A 14 4.90 -3.14 1.76
C THR A 14 3.58 -3.31 2.49
N ALA A 15 2.83 -4.38 2.21
CA ALA A 15 1.57 -4.69 2.89
C ALA A 15 1.77 -4.88 4.40
N GLN A 16 2.81 -5.60 4.82
CA GLN A 16 3.16 -5.75 6.24
C GLN A 16 3.50 -4.40 6.89
N THR A 17 4.29 -3.57 6.21
CA THR A 17 4.64 -2.23 6.71
C THR A 17 3.39 -1.38 6.93
N ILE A 18 2.43 -1.45 6.01
CA ILE A 18 1.16 -0.73 6.12
C ILE A 18 0.33 -1.25 7.29
N ARG A 19 0.20 -2.57 7.47
CA ARG A 19 -0.49 -3.15 8.63
C ARG A 19 0.14 -2.73 9.95
N ASP A 20 1.46 -2.68 10.02
CA ASP A 20 2.18 -2.23 11.21
C ASP A 20 1.91 -0.74 11.52
N LEU A 21 1.89 0.11 10.48
CA LEU A 21 1.54 1.53 10.61
C LEU A 21 0.10 1.71 11.08
N GLU A 22 -0.85 0.97 10.51
CA GLU A 22 -2.26 1.02 10.88
C GLU A 22 -2.50 0.55 12.32
N ALA A 23 -1.82 -0.52 12.74
CA ALA A 23 -1.90 -1.01 14.12
C ALA A 23 -1.39 0.04 15.12
N LYS A 24 -0.26 0.70 14.80
CA LYS A 24 0.27 1.81 15.63
C LYS A 24 -0.66 3.02 15.61
N ALA A 25 -1.25 3.35 14.46
CA ALA A 25 -2.18 4.45 14.34
C ALA A 25 -3.39 4.22 15.26
N GLN A 26 -3.94 3.00 15.24
CA GLN A 26 -5.03 2.63 16.13
C GLN A 26 -4.64 2.74 17.61
N GLN A 27 -3.40 2.38 17.98
CA GLN A 27 -2.91 2.55 19.35
C GLN A 27 -2.79 4.03 19.75
N ALA A 28 -2.30 4.90 18.86
CA ALA A 28 -2.22 6.34 19.07
C ALA A 28 -3.61 6.95 19.28
N LEU A 29 -4.58 6.58 18.44
CA LEU A 29 -5.97 7.00 18.56
C LEU A 29 -6.57 6.57 19.91
N ASN A 30 -6.34 5.33 20.34
CA ASN A 30 -6.82 4.81 21.62
C ASN A 30 -6.14 5.49 22.83
N SER A 31 -4.92 5.99 22.65
CA SER A 31 -4.15 6.69 23.69
C SER A 31 -4.45 8.19 23.75
N GLY A 32 -5.30 8.70 22.85
CA GLY A 32 -5.66 10.11 22.78
C GLY A 32 -4.59 10.99 22.12
N ASP A 33 -3.78 10.43 21.22
CA ASP A 33 -2.72 11.14 20.48
C ASP A 33 -3.10 11.28 18.99
N PRO A 34 -3.87 12.32 18.64
CA PRO A 34 -4.32 12.53 17.26
C PRO A 34 -3.20 12.96 16.31
N ASP A 35 -2.13 13.57 16.82
CA ASP A 35 -0.99 14.00 16.00
C ASP A 35 -0.16 12.80 15.54
N GLU A 36 0.14 11.87 16.45
CA GLU A 36 0.78 10.59 16.11
C GLU A 36 -0.12 9.75 15.20
N TYR A 37 -1.44 9.73 15.45
CA TYR A 37 -2.40 9.04 14.59
C TYR A 37 -2.33 9.56 13.14
N LYS A 38 -2.37 10.87 12.96
CA LYS A 38 -2.26 11.50 11.65
C LYS A 38 -0.92 11.19 10.99
N SER A 39 0.19 11.38 11.70
CA SER A 39 1.53 11.14 11.17
C SER A 39 1.72 9.69 10.69
N LEU A 40 1.17 8.71 11.41
CA LEU A 40 1.24 7.30 11.01
C LEU A 40 0.42 7.01 9.74
N LEU A 41 -0.70 7.70 9.55
CA LEU A 41 -1.51 7.59 8.32
C LEU A 41 -0.85 8.32 7.13
N GLU A 42 -0.19 9.45 7.35
CA GLU A 42 0.64 10.11 6.34
C GLU A 42 1.76 9.18 5.86
N ARG A 43 2.48 8.56 6.78
CA ARG A 43 3.54 7.57 6.46
C ARG A 43 3.02 6.36 5.69
N LYS A 44 1.77 5.94 5.93
CA LYS A 44 1.11 4.89 5.14
C LYS A 44 0.91 5.37 3.69
N CYS A 45 0.44 6.59 3.50
CA CYS A 45 0.27 7.17 2.18
C CYS A 45 1.60 7.35 1.45
N GLU A 46 2.62 7.91 2.10
CA GLU A 46 3.97 8.06 1.54
C GLU A 46 4.54 6.70 1.09
N THR A 47 4.34 5.66 1.90
CA THR A 47 4.76 4.28 1.55
C THR A 47 4.12 3.77 0.25
N LEU A 48 2.86 4.14 -0.01
CA LEU A 48 2.13 3.78 -1.23
C LEU A 48 2.46 4.70 -2.40
N GLU A 49 2.68 5.99 -2.16
CA GLU A 49 3.09 6.98 -3.15
C GLU A 49 4.46 6.62 -3.77
N ASP A 50 5.42 6.20 -2.94
CA ASP A 50 6.76 5.79 -3.37
C ASP A 50 6.81 4.39 -4.01
N LEU A 51 5.72 3.62 -3.91
CA LEU A 51 5.70 2.21 -4.33
C LEU A 51 6.08 1.98 -5.81
N PRO A 52 5.61 2.76 -6.80
CA PRO A 52 6.00 2.58 -8.20
C PRO A 52 7.51 2.68 -8.40
N GLN A 53 8.15 3.68 -7.77
CA GLN A 53 9.59 3.89 -7.90
C GLN A 53 10.38 2.74 -7.27
N ARG A 54 9.92 2.24 -6.12
CA ARG A 54 10.55 1.11 -5.41
C ARG A 54 10.42 -0.21 -6.16
N LEU A 55 9.37 -0.38 -6.95
CA LEU A 55 9.09 -1.62 -7.68
C LEU A 55 9.61 -1.62 -9.11
N ALA A 56 9.95 -0.47 -9.69
CA ALA A 56 10.45 -0.36 -11.06
C ALA A 56 11.53 -1.40 -11.43
N PRO A 57 12.54 -1.69 -10.59
CA PRO A 57 13.53 -2.72 -10.92
C PRO A 57 12.95 -4.14 -11.02
N ALA A 58 11.99 -4.48 -10.17
CA ALA A 58 11.36 -5.80 -10.12
C ALA A 58 10.30 -6.03 -11.22
N LEU A 59 9.86 -4.95 -11.88
CA LEU A 59 8.87 -4.99 -12.96
C LEU A 59 9.50 -5.29 -14.32
N ASN A 60 10.78 -4.95 -14.51
CA ASN A 60 11.50 -5.15 -15.78
C ASN A 60 11.67 -6.61 -16.18
N ASP A 61 11.52 -7.54 -15.24
CA ASP A 61 11.64 -8.98 -15.48
C ASP A 61 10.31 -9.63 -15.94
N LEU A 62 9.20 -8.87 -15.96
CA LEU A 62 7.90 -9.38 -16.38
C LEU A 62 7.70 -9.28 -17.91
N PRO A 63 6.89 -10.17 -18.51
CA PRO A 63 6.37 -9.97 -19.85
C PRO A 63 5.64 -8.62 -19.97
N GLN A 64 5.79 -7.92 -21.10
CA GLN A 64 5.30 -6.55 -21.31
C GLN A 64 3.80 -6.37 -20.97
N ASP A 65 2.96 -7.34 -21.32
CA ASP A 65 1.52 -7.30 -21.04
C ASP A 65 1.23 -7.37 -19.52
N GLN A 66 1.97 -8.21 -18.79
CA GLN A 66 1.86 -8.34 -17.34
C GLN A 66 2.47 -7.12 -16.64
N GLN A 67 3.63 -6.65 -17.10
CA GLN A 67 4.28 -5.45 -16.59
C GLN A 67 3.34 -4.25 -16.62
N SER A 68 2.73 -3.98 -17.78
CA SER A 68 1.83 -2.83 -17.97
C SER A 68 0.61 -2.89 -17.04
N SER A 69 0.02 -4.08 -16.86
CA SER A 69 -1.12 -4.26 -15.96
C SER A 69 -0.73 -4.04 -14.49
N VAL A 70 0.43 -4.54 -14.08
CA VAL A 70 0.94 -4.39 -12.71
C VAL A 70 1.31 -2.93 -12.42
N GLU A 71 1.99 -2.26 -13.36
CA GLU A 71 2.35 -0.84 -13.27
C GLU A 71 1.12 0.04 -13.11
N SER A 72 0.07 -0.19 -13.92
CA SER A 72 -1.17 0.57 -13.84
C SER A 72 -1.83 0.44 -12.47
N GLN A 73 -1.86 -0.77 -11.90
CA GLN A 73 -2.45 -1.00 -10.58
C GLN A 73 -1.63 -0.33 -9.46
N ILE A 74 -0.30 -0.43 -9.51
CA ILE A 74 0.60 0.21 -8.55
C ILE A 74 0.49 1.75 -8.63
N ALA A 75 0.44 2.31 -9.83
CA ALA A 75 0.24 3.73 -10.05
C ALA A 75 -1.12 4.21 -9.48
N GLY A 76 -2.17 3.40 -9.58
CA GLY A 76 -3.47 3.69 -8.98
C GLY A 76 -3.46 3.73 -7.45
N PHE A 77 -2.62 2.93 -6.78
CA PHE A 77 -2.40 3.06 -5.33
C PHE A 77 -1.68 4.36 -4.99
N ALA A 78 -0.59 4.65 -5.70
CA ALA A 78 0.23 5.84 -5.47
C ALA A 78 -0.56 7.14 -5.70
N GLN A 79 -1.33 7.21 -6.77
CA GLN A 79 -2.13 8.41 -7.10
C GLN A 79 -3.18 8.69 -6.02
N ARG A 80 -3.88 7.67 -5.52
CA ARG A 80 -4.86 7.84 -4.43
C ARG A 80 -4.17 8.28 -3.14
N ALA A 81 -2.97 7.76 -2.86
CA ALA A 81 -2.18 8.12 -1.69
C ALA A 81 -1.73 9.60 -1.74
N ALA A 82 -1.18 10.01 -2.89
CA ALA A 82 -0.78 11.39 -3.15
C ALA A 82 -1.96 12.36 -3.00
N GLN A 83 -3.14 12.00 -3.53
CA GLN A 83 -4.35 12.80 -3.37
C GLN A 83 -4.79 12.91 -1.89
N ALA A 84 -4.69 11.83 -1.12
CA ALA A 84 -5.03 11.87 0.31
C ALA A 84 -4.10 12.79 1.11
N LEU A 85 -2.80 12.80 0.77
CA LEU A 85 -1.79 13.72 1.33
C LEU A 85 -2.06 15.17 0.91
N GLU A 86 -2.33 15.43 -0.36
CA GLU A 86 -2.62 16.77 -0.89
C GLU A 86 -3.85 17.40 -0.21
N LEU A 87 -4.87 16.59 0.04
CA LEU A 87 -6.10 17.03 0.72
C LEU A 87 -5.95 17.16 2.24
N ASP A 88 -4.80 16.76 2.81
CA ASP A 88 -4.56 16.67 4.26
C ASP A 88 -5.68 15.94 5.02
N SER A 89 -6.28 14.93 4.39
CA SER A 89 -7.51 14.30 4.88
C SER A 89 -7.24 12.98 5.57
N VAL A 90 -7.23 13.02 6.91
CA VAL A 90 -7.13 11.83 7.78
C VAL A 90 -8.14 10.74 7.40
N PHE A 91 -9.36 11.13 7.01
CA PHE A 91 -10.39 10.19 6.57
C PHE A 91 -9.97 9.44 5.29
N PHE A 92 -9.47 10.16 4.28
CA PHE A 92 -9.01 9.53 3.04
C PHE A 92 -7.76 8.67 3.26
N MET A 93 -6.81 9.14 4.07
CA MET A 93 -5.60 8.36 4.40
C MET A 93 -5.95 7.04 5.11
N TYR A 94 -6.91 7.09 6.04
CA TYR A 94 -7.43 5.91 6.72
C TYR A 94 -8.08 4.93 5.73
N ALA A 95 -9.01 5.40 4.89
CA ALA A 95 -9.82 4.56 4.00
C ALA A 95 -9.10 4.08 2.72
N LEU A 96 -7.87 4.52 2.46
CA LEU A 96 -7.17 4.42 1.18
C LEU A 96 -7.16 3.03 0.49
N LEU A 97 -7.06 1.95 1.26
CA LEU A 97 -7.01 0.57 0.78
C LEU A 97 -8.28 -0.24 1.09
N TYR A 98 -9.31 0.44 1.58
CA TYR A 98 -10.50 -0.17 2.14
C TYR A 98 -11.73 0.34 1.38
N PRO A 99 -12.20 -0.41 0.38
CA PRO A 99 -13.42 -0.05 -0.34
C PRO A 99 -14.62 -0.08 0.62
N GLU A 100 -15.72 0.55 0.23
CA GLU A 100 -16.95 0.59 1.04
C GLU A 100 -17.50 -0.81 1.38
N THR A 101 -17.19 -1.81 0.55
CA THR A 101 -17.59 -3.20 0.73
C THR A 101 -16.63 -4.02 1.62
N TYR A 102 -15.56 -3.40 2.14
CA TYR A 102 -14.58 -4.07 2.99
C TYR A 102 -15.22 -4.65 4.26
N GLN A 103 -14.78 -5.85 4.62
CA GLN A 103 -15.17 -6.51 5.87
C GLN A 103 -13.96 -6.69 6.78
N PRO A 104 -14.10 -6.48 8.10
CA PRO A 104 -13.01 -6.75 9.04
C PRO A 104 -12.46 -8.16 8.89
N GLY A 105 -11.13 -8.27 8.74
CA GLY A 105 -10.43 -9.55 8.55
C GLY A 105 -10.30 -10.00 7.10
N ALA A 106 -10.95 -9.31 6.15
CA ALA A 106 -10.68 -9.50 4.73
C ALA A 106 -9.32 -8.87 4.33
N PRO A 107 -8.74 -9.31 3.21
CA PRO A 107 -7.62 -8.61 2.59
C PRO A 107 -8.00 -7.17 2.23
N ASN A 108 -7.08 -6.22 2.43
CA ASN A 108 -7.21 -4.88 1.85
C ASN A 108 -6.90 -4.91 0.34
N ASP A 109 -7.12 -3.81 -0.38
CA ASP A 109 -6.92 -3.77 -1.84
C ASP A 109 -5.50 -4.20 -2.27
N LEU A 110 -4.46 -3.83 -1.52
CA LEU A 110 -3.08 -4.20 -1.84
C LEU A 110 -2.86 -5.70 -1.62
N GLU A 111 -3.38 -6.26 -0.53
CA GLU A 111 -3.29 -7.69 -0.23
C GLU A 111 -4.10 -8.52 -1.24
N ALA A 112 -5.29 -8.07 -1.63
CA ALA A 112 -6.10 -8.69 -2.67
C ALA A 112 -5.38 -8.68 -4.03
N PHE A 113 -4.68 -7.58 -4.35
CA PHE A 113 -3.84 -7.49 -5.54
C PHE A 113 -2.69 -8.51 -5.50
N ILE A 114 -1.99 -8.63 -4.36
CA ILE A 114 -0.91 -9.61 -4.17
C ILE A 114 -1.41 -11.05 -4.39
N LEU A 115 -2.59 -11.40 -3.86
CA LEU A 115 -3.21 -12.71 -4.04
C LEU A 115 -3.53 -12.99 -5.52
N THR A 116 -3.99 -11.97 -6.24
CA THR A 116 -4.27 -12.05 -7.69
C THR A 116 -2.98 -12.29 -8.48
N LEU A 117 -1.90 -11.58 -8.16
CA LEU A 117 -0.60 -11.78 -8.80
C LEU A 117 -0.05 -13.18 -8.56
N ARG A 118 -0.14 -13.71 -7.33
CA ARG A 118 0.27 -15.08 -7.01
C ARG A 118 -0.44 -16.16 -7.82
N SER A 119 -1.64 -15.85 -8.32
CA SER A 119 -2.44 -16.78 -9.13
C SER A 119 -2.20 -16.62 -10.64
N SER A 120 -1.53 -15.53 -11.04
CA SER A 120 -1.39 -15.10 -12.43
C SER A 120 0.07 -15.09 -12.94
N LEU A 121 1.04 -15.11 -12.02
CA LEU A 121 2.48 -15.26 -12.27
C LEU A 121 2.93 -16.70 -12.02
#